data_AF-A0AAQ0TIV1-F1
#
_entry.id   AF-A0AAQ0TIV1-F1
#
_cell.length_a   1.000
_cell.length_b   1.000
_cell.length_c   1.000
_cell.angle_alpha   90.00
_cell.angle_beta   90.00
_cell.angle_gamma   90.00
#
_symmetry.space_group_name_H-M   'P 1'
#
loop_
_entity.id
_entity.type
_entity.pdbx_description
1 polymer ?
#
loop_
_entity_poly.entity_id
_entity_poly.type
_entity_poly.pdbx_seq_one_letter_code
_entity_poly.pdbx_strand_id
1 'polypeptide(L)'
;MSRRKNKKTGSTGNIANAPGMITVSGNVPRPGQTAPGVVILTQPKRFGLDISNYITAIRTAENVDTPNRTRLYDLYADIMTDAHLSCVIDKRINAVLCSDIEFRRDGKPDEAVNEQIRSPWFSRLVRDILGARFWGFTLCEFWQVDDWIDYLLVPRKHACPVRRIIKRNQGDSDGLSWESYDNLLYVGDAEDLGLLAKAAPWVIYKRNATGDWSQFSEVFGMPIQEYVYDSDDDDSRQRAIEDARNTGSLAVFVHGKDSSLNLIESGNKTGSADVYERLIERCNSEISKLILGNTLTTEASDTGTQALGTVHKKVEDKVEQADRLYVLDVLNYDMTDIFAGLGINTAGGEFYFPERKDLDPTSKVNILVQLNQAFGLPVDDDYLYEAFGITKPVNYNQIKAEAAKEAEAARAARMLGIAAQIQAGDDDDDPDDGGDDEPHDDGAPKKQPKKTLKNALRSFFGLAPDAGADDW
;
A
#
# COMPACT_ATOMS: atom_id res chain seq x y z
N MET A 1 22.82 -25.17 9.82
CA MET A 1 21.88 -26.04 9.08
C MET A 1 20.95 -26.73 10.06
N SER A 2 19.85 -26.09 10.44
CA SER A 2 18.81 -26.72 11.28
C SER A 2 17.62 -27.06 10.39
N ARG A 3 17.33 -28.36 10.25
CA ARG A 3 16.23 -28.89 9.44
C ARG A 3 14.90 -28.43 10.05
N ARG A 4 14.30 -27.36 9.51
CA ARG A 4 12.86 -27.13 9.63
C ARG A 4 12.17 -28.34 9.02
N LYS A 5 11.55 -29.18 9.85
CA LYS A 5 10.65 -30.22 9.39
C LYS A 5 9.53 -29.51 8.61
N ASN A 6 9.48 -29.76 7.30
CA ASN A 6 8.27 -29.55 6.50
C ASN A 6 7.17 -30.39 7.16
N LYS A 7 6.40 -29.79 8.07
CA LYS A 7 5.06 -30.26 8.41
C LYS A 7 4.30 -30.14 7.10
N LYS A 8 4.09 -31.28 6.44
CA LYS A 8 3.16 -31.41 5.32
C LYS A 8 1.94 -30.57 5.67
N THR A 9 1.54 -29.69 4.76
CA THR A 9 0.21 -29.09 4.74
C THR A 9 -0.78 -30.20 5.05
N GLY A 10 -1.30 -30.15 6.28
CA GLY A 10 -2.28 -31.12 6.74
C GLY A 10 -3.41 -31.06 5.74
N SER A 11 -3.66 -32.20 5.09
CA SER A 11 -4.95 -32.52 4.49
C SER A 11 -6.02 -31.87 5.36
N THR A 12 -6.83 -30.96 4.80
CA THR A 12 -8.05 -30.42 5.42
C THR A 12 -8.86 -31.60 5.93
N GLY A 13 -8.62 -31.97 7.18
CA GLY A 13 -9.19 -33.16 7.78
C GLY A 13 -10.68 -32.94 7.88
N ASN A 14 -11.44 -33.63 7.05
CA ASN A 14 -12.89 -33.82 7.08
C ASN A 14 -13.66 -33.03 8.17
N ILE A 15 -13.73 -31.70 8.05
CA ILE A 15 -14.69 -30.86 8.81
C ILE A 15 -16.04 -30.84 8.08
N ALA A 16 -16.26 -31.78 7.15
CA ALA A 16 -17.30 -31.68 6.14
C ALA A 16 -18.74 -31.81 6.66
N ASN A 17 -18.97 -32.09 7.96
CA ASN A 17 -20.30 -32.35 8.52
C ASN A 17 -20.38 -32.14 10.05
N ALA A 18 -19.76 -31.09 10.60
CA ALA A 18 -20.06 -30.71 11.99
C ALA A 18 -21.46 -30.04 12.04
N PRO A 19 -22.40 -30.51 12.87
CA PRO A 19 -23.70 -29.82 13.03
C PRO A 19 -23.46 -28.40 13.55
N GLY A 20 -24.09 -27.41 12.90
CA GLY A 20 -23.90 -25.99 13.24
C GLY A 20 -22.72 -25.30 12.56
N MET A 21 -22.12 -25.87 11.51
CA MET A 21 -21.06 -25.22 10.72
C MET A 21 -21.47 -24.98 9.27
N ILE A 22 -21.08 -23.84 8.68
CA ILE A 22 -21.30 -23.54 7.27
C ILE A 22 -20.33 -24.33 6.42
N THR A 23 -20.88 -25.19 5.55
CA THR A 23 -20.09 -25.96 4.59
C THR A 23 -20.40 -25.51 3.17
N VAL A 24 -19.37 -25.43 2.34
CA VAL A 24 -19.48 -24.93 0.96
C VAL A 24 -19.12 -26.05 -0.01
N SER A 25 -19.98 -26.30 -1.00
CA SER A 25 -19.77 -27.34 -2.01
C SER A 25 -20.43 -26.97 -3.35
N GLY A 26 -20.20 -27.78 -4.39
CA GLY A 26 -21.02 -27.71 -5.62
C GLY A 26 -22.25 -28.62 -5.51
N ASN A 27 -23.03 -28.72 -6.59
CA ASN A 27 -24.16 -29.65 -6.66
C ASN A 27 -23.74 -31.12 -6.52
N VAL A 28 -22.50 -31.44 -6.90
CA VAL A 28 -21.92 -32.77 -6.75
C VAL A 28 -21.06 -32.78 -5.47
N PRO A 29 -21.37 -33.65 -4.48
CA PRO A 29 -20.56 -33.79 -3.28
C PRO A 29 -19.11 -34.17 -3.62
N ARG A 30 -18.14 -33.64 -2.88
CA ARG A 30 -16.74 -34.05 -3.05
C ARG A 30 -16.53 -35.48 -2.53
N PRO A 31 -15.50 -36.22 -3.00
CA PRO A 31 -15.17 -37.54 -2.47
C PRO A 31 -15.04 -37.49 -0.93
N GLY A 32 -15.81 -38.33 -0.23
CA GLY A 32 -15.87 -38.36 1.24
C GLY A 32 -17.04 -37.59 1.87
N GLN A 33 -17.86 -36.88 1.09
CA GLN A 33 -19.09 -36.24 1.56
C GLN A 33 -20.32 -37.08 1.22
N THR A 34 -21.23 -37.25 2.19
CA THR A 34 -22.50 -37.97 2.02
C THR A 34 -23.62 -37.11 1.44
N ALA A 35 -23.49 -35.78 1.53
CA ALA A 35 -24.44 -34.81 0.98
C ALA A 35 -23.73 -33.52 0.55
N PRO A 36 -24.34 -32.71 -0.33
CA PRO A 36 -23.88 -31.35 -0.58
C PRO A 36 -23.92 -30.51 0.70
N GLY A 37 -22.98 -29.59 0.84
CA GLY A 37 -22.89 -28.66 1.97
C GLY A 37 -24.07 -27.69 2.07
N VAL A 38 -24.05 -26.92 3.16
CA VAL A 38 -25.07 -25.88 3.48
C VAL A 38 -25.21 -24.88 2.34
N VAL A 39 -24.09 -24.44 1.77
CA VAL A 39 -24.01 -23.52 0.64
C VAL A 39 -23.62 -24.26 -0.63
N ILE A 40 -24.41 -24.08 -1.69
CA ILE A 40 -24.18 -24.66 -3.01
C ILE A 40 -23.68 -23.56 -3.96
N LEU A 41 -22.41 -23.62 -4.30
CA LEU A 41 -21.79 -22.67 -5.22
C LEU A 41 -22.21 -22.93 -6.67
N THR A 42 -22.50 -21.84 -7.37
CA THR A 42 -22.59 -21.79 -8.83
C THR A 42 -21.52 -20.88 -9.40
N GLN A 43 -21.15 -21.12 -10.67
CA GLN A 43 -20.13 -20.32 -11.35
C GLN A 43 -20.54 -18.83 -11.41
N PRO A 44 -19.61 -17.89 -11.18
CA PRO A 44 -19.88 -16.48 -11.40
C PRO A 44 -20.11 -16.21 -12.89
N LYS A 45 -21.09 -15.38 -13.21
CA LYS A 45 -21.25 -14.86 -14.57
C LYS A 45 -20.19 -13.79 -14.80
N ARG A 46 -19.43 -13.94 -15.88
CA ARG A 46 -18.39 -13.00 -16.31
C ARG A 46 -18.60 -12.67 -17.78
N PHE A 47 -18.10 -11.51 -18.18
CA PHE A 47 -18.15 -10.94 -19.52
C PHE A 47 -19.57 -10.63 -20.02
N GLY A 48 -19.67 -9.67 -20.95
CA GLY A 48 -20.94 -9.24 -21.54
C GLY A 48 -21.85 -8.47 -20.58
N LEU A 49 -21.33 -7.93 -19.47
CA LEU A 49 -22.08 -7.07 -18.56
C LEU A 49 -21.98 -5.61 -19.01
N ASP A 50 -23.13 -4.96 -19.17
CA ASP A 50 -23.27 -3.57 -19.58
C ASP A 50 -23.85 -2.67 -18.47
N ILE A 51 -24.09 -1.39 -18.79
CA ILE A 51 -24.70 -0.42 -17.85
C ILE A 51 -26.13 -0.82 -17.47
N SER A 52 -26.89 -1.48 -18.35
CA SER A 52 -28.22 -1.98 -18.05
C SER A 52 -28.15 -3.08 -16.97
N ASN A 53 -27.16 -3.97 -17.05
CA ASN A 53 -26.87 -4.96 -16.02
C ASN A 53 -26.49 -4.31 -14.70
N TYR A 54 -25.65 -3.27 -14.72
CA TYR A 54 -25.31 -2.49 -13.52
C TYR A 54 -26.56 -1.88 -12.85
N ILE A 55 -27.39 -1.15 -13.60
CA ILE A 55 -28.61 -0.52 -13.07
C ILE A 55 -29.54 -1.58 -12.47
N THR A 56 -29.72 -2.71 -13.17
CA THR A 56 -30.55 -3.81 -12.68
C THR A 56 -29.98 -4.43 -11.41
N ALA A 57 -28.65 -4.60 -11.32
CA ALA A 57 -27.98 -5.15 -10.15
C ALA A 57 -28.16 -4.26 -8.92
N ILE A 58 -27.99 -2.93 -9.07
CA ILE A 58 -28.21 -1.96 -7.99
C ILE A 58 -29.66 -1.98 -7.52
N ARG A 59 -30.63 -1.84 -8.44
CA ARG A 59 -32.07 -1.87 -8.10
C ARG A 59 -32.50 -3.16 -7.40
N THR A 60 -31.93 -4.30 -7.79
CA THR A 60 -32.23 -5.59 -7.15
C THR A 60 -31.60 -5.69 -5.76
N ALA A 61 -30.38 -5.15 -5.59
CA ALA A 61 -29.68 -5.15 -4.31
C ALA A 61 -30.35 -4.24 -3.27
N GLU A 62 -30.88 -3.10 -3.72
CA GLU A 62 -31.57 -2.08 -2.91
C GLU A 62 -33.07 -2.35 -2.71
N ASN A 63 -33.58 -3.47 -3.23
CA ASN A 63 -34.99 -3.82 -3.03
C ASN A 63 -35.26 -4.00 -1.53
N VAL A 64 -36.18 -3.21 -0.99
CA VAL A 64 -36.47 -3.13 0.45
C VAL A 64 -37.01 -4.46 1.00
N ASP A 65 -37.96 -5.07 0.29
CA ASP A 65 -38.65 -6.27 0.78
C ASP A 65 -37.86 -7.56 0.50
N THR A 66 -37.16 -7.58 -0.64
CA THR A 66 -36.48 -8.77 -1.17
C THR A 66 -35.09 -8.44 -1.70
N PRO A 67 -34.16 -7.96 -0.85
CA PRO A 67 -32.83 -7.57 -1.29
C PRO A 67 -32.09 -8.78 -1.86
N ASN A 68 -31.63 -8.67 -3.11
CA ASN A 68 -30.88 -9.72 -3.77
C ASN A 68 -29.62 -9.16 -4.46
N ARG A 69 -28.47 -9.48 -3.86
CA ARG A 69 -27.14 -9.03 -4.28
C ARG A 69 -26.43 -10.01 -5.23
N THR A 70 -27.08 -11.08 -5.71
CA THR A 70 -26.43 -12.07 -6.59
C THR A 70 -25.89 -11.42 -7.86
N ARG A 71 -26.71 -10.60 -8.54
CA ARG A 71 -26.31 -9.88 -9.76
C ARG A 71 -25.20 -8.86 -9.48
N LEU A 72 -25.27 -8.21 -8.32
CA LEU A 72 -24.25 -7.26 -7.87
C LEU A 72 -22.90 -7.95 -7.70
N TYR A 73 -22.88 -9.12 -7.06
CA TYR A 73 -21.64 -9.86 -6.85
C TYR A 73 -21.13 -10.59 -8.09
N ASP A 74 -21.99 -10.92 -9.07
CA ASP A 74 -21.55 -11.29 -10.42
C ASP A 74 -20.82 -10.12 -11.09
N LEU A 75 -21.41 -8.92 -11.03
CA LEU A 75 -20.79 -7.71 -11.55
C LEU A 75 -19.44 -7.41 -10.88
N TYR A 76 -19.35 -7.55 -9.55
CA TYR A 76 -18.09 -7.34 -8.84
C TYR A 76 -17.02 -8.35 -9.25
N ALA A 77 -17.38 -9.62 -9.36
CA ALA A 77 -16.46 -10.66 -9.82
C ALA A 77 -15.96 -10.41 -11.25
N ASP A 78 -16.77 -9.76 -12.10
CA ASP A 78 -16.40 -9.37 -13.46
C ASP A 78 -15.48 -8.14 -13.49
N ILE A 79 -15.83 -7.06 -12.79
CA ILE A 79 -14.99 -5.84 -12.84
C ILE A 79 -13.63 -6.02 -12.16
N MET A 80 -13.50 -6.98 -11.24
CA MET A 80 -12.21 -7.36 -10.64
C MET A 80 -11.24 -8.02 -11.64
N THR A 81 -11.65 -8.28 -12.88
CA THR A 81 -10.70 -8.65 -13.94
C THR A 81 -9.99 -7.43 -14.56
N ASP A 82 -10.44 -6.20 -14.27
CA ASP A 82 -9.74 -4.99 -14.71
C ASP A 82 -8.43 -4.83 -13.94
N ALA A 83 -7.34 -4.72 -14.69
CA ALA A 83 -6.00 -4.67 -14.12
C ALA A 83 -5.77 -3.41 -13.26
N HIS A 84 -6.35 -2.27 -13.66
CA HIS A 84 -6.17 -1.01 -12.94
C HIS A 84 -6.91 -1.04 -11.60
N LEU A 85 -8.20 -1.40 -11.63
CA LEU A 85 -9.03 -1.54 -10.42
C LEU A 85 -8.40 -2.51 -9.41
N SER A 86 -7.99 -3.69 -9.87
CA SER A 86 -7.38 -4.70 -9.00
C SER A 86 -6.05 -4.22 -8.41
N CYS A 87 -5.21 -3.54 -9.20
CA CYS A 87 -3.95 -2.98 -8.73
C CYS A 87 -4.16 -1.92 -7.63
N VAL A 88 -5.07 -0.97 -7.81
CA VAL A 88 -5.31 0.08 -6.80
C VAL A 88 -5.94 -0.46 -5.52
N ILE A 89 -6.80 -1.48 -5.62
CA ILE A 89 -7.36 -2.17 -4.45
C ILE A 89 -6.26 -2.91 -3.68
N ASP A 90 -5.44 -3.70 -4.38
CA ASP A 90 -4.34 -4.42 -3.73
C ASP A 90 -3.32 -3.47 -3.13
N LYS A 91 -3.02 -2.34 -3.77
CA LYS A 91 -2.14 -1.31 -3.21
C LYS A 91 -2.66 -0.81 -1.85
N ARG A 92 -3.95 -0.47 -1.76
CA ARG A 92 -4.59 -0.01 -0.53
C ARG A 92 -4.60 -1.08 0.56
N ILE A 93 -4.96 -2.31 0.22
CA ILE A 93 -5.00 -3.43 1.17
C ILE A 93 -3.58 -3.77 1.66
N ASN A 94 -2.60 -3.81 0.75
CA ASN A 94 -1.23 -4.18 1.09
C ASN A 94 -0.56 -3.15 2.00
N ALA A 95 -0.92 -1.87 1.92
CA ALA A 95 -0.43 -0.86 2.86
C ALA A 95 -0.73 -1.26 4.33
N VAL A 96 -1.96 -1.71 4.60
CA VAL A 96 -2.36 -2.20 5.93
C VAL A 96 -1.72 -3.56 6.23
N LEU A 97 -1.69 -4.50 5.29
CA LEU A 97 -1.12 -5.85 5.54
C LEU A 97 0.41 -5.83 5.77
N CYS A 98 1.11 -4.83 5.25
CA CYS A 98 2.54 -4.62 5.50
C CYS A 98 2.80 -3.92 6.84
N SER A 99 1.76 -3.47 7.53
CA SER A 99 1.84 -2.86 8.84
C SER A 99 1.75 -3.94 9.92
N ASP A 100 2.61 -3.86 10.94
CA ASP A 100 2.52 -4.79 12.06
C ASP A 100 1.26 -4.51 12.88
N ILE A 101 0.60 -5.57 13.32
CA ILE A 101 -0.45 -5.51 14.34
C ILE A 101 0.08 -6.23 15.56
N GLU A 102 -0.06 -5.61 16.72
CA GLU A 102 0.37 -6.17 17.99
C GLU A 102 -0.77 -6.07 19.00
N PHE A 103 -0.94 -7.11 19.80
CA PHE A 103 -1.82 -7.10 20.96
C PHE A 103 -1.02 -6.83 22.23
N ARG A 104 -1.47 -5.86 23.03
CA ARG A 104 -0.82 -5.45 24.27
C ARG A 104 -1.75 -5.52 25.46
N ARG A 105 -1.20 -5.85 26.62
CA ARG A 105 -1.84 -5.63 27.94
C ARG A 105 -0.95 -4.73 28.78
N ASP A 106 -1.53 -3.72 29.40
CA ASP A 106 -0.79 -2.74 30.22
C ASP A 106 0.45 -2.17 29.50
N GLY A 107 0.33 -1.94 28.19
CA GLY A 107 1.41 -1.43 27.35
C GLY A 107 2.52 -2.42 26.98
N LYS A 108 2.40 -3.70 27.36
CA LYS A 108 3.38 -4.76 27.04
C LYS A 108 2.81 -5.77 26.03
N PRO A 109 3.62 -6.22 25.06
CA PRO A 109 3.22 -7.31 24.15
C PRO A 109 2.82 -8.56 24.93
N ASP A 110 1.65 -9.14 24.59
CA ASP A 110 1.24 -10.45 25.07
C ASP A 110 1.64 -11.51 24.04
N GLU A 111 2.63 -12.34 24.37
CA GLU A 111 3.18 -13.28 23.39
C GLU A 111 2.19 -14.39 22.98
N ALA A 112 1.25 -14.77 23.85
CA ALA A 112 0.29 -15.84 23.54
C ALA A 112 -0.71 -15.40 22.45
N VAL A 113 -1.23 -14.17 22.55
CA VAL A 113 -2.10 -13.60 21.51
C VAL A 113 -1.29 -13.23 20.26
N ASN A 114 -0.09 -12.67 20.46
CA ASN A 114 0.78 -12.28 19.35
C ASN A 114 1.23 -13.48 18.51
N GLU A 115 1.43 -14.67 19.10
CA GLU A 115 1.71 -15.90 18.35
C GLU A 115 0.55 -16.28 17.42
N GLN A 116 -0.69 -16.16 17.89
CA GLN A 116 -1.90 -16.46 17.10
C GLN A 116 -2.03 -15.53 15.89
N ILE A 117 -1.86 -14.21 16.09
CA ILE A 117 -2.06 -13.23 15.01
C ILE A 117 -0.89 -13.14 14.03
N ARG A 118 0.30 -13.66 14.36
CA ARG A 118 1.42 -13.81 13.40
C ARG A 118 1.20 -14.94 12.40
N SER A 119 0.17 -15.76 12.59
CA SER A 119 -0.12 -16.88 11.71
C SER A 119 -0.81 -16.45 10.39
N PRO A 120 -0.80 -17.31 9.35
CA PRO A 120 -1.36 -16.96 8.04
C PRO A 120 -2.87 -16.67 8.03
N TRP A 121 -3.66 -17.24 8.97
CA TRP A 121 -5.11 -17.02 8.99
C TRP A 121 -5.44 -15.56 9.30
N PHE A 122 -4.67 -14.92 10.19
CA PHE A 122 -4.92 -13.54 10.61
C PHE A 122 -4.68 -12.54 9.49
N SER A 123 -3.60 -12.69 8.71
CA SER A 123 -3.36 -11.86 7.53
C SER A 123 -4.47 -11.99 6.48
N ARG A 124 -5.00 -13.21 6.27
CA ARG A 124 -6.19 -13.40 5.43
C ARG A 124 -7.40 -12.68 6.02
N LEU A 125 -7.62 -12.79 7.33
CA LEU A 125 -8.75 -12.13 8.00
C LEU A 125 -8.69 -10.61 7.83
N VAL A 126 -7.54 -9.97 8.05
CA VAL A 126 -7.39 -8.52 7.87
C VAL A 126 -7.72 -8.11 6.43
N ARG A 127 -7.29 -8.90 5.44
CA ARG A 127 -7.68 -8.69 4.03
C ARG A 127 -9.19 -8.77 3.85
N ASP A 128 -9.87 -9.74 4.46
CA ASP A 128 -11.32 -9.91 4.34
C ASP A 128 -12.12 -8.85 5.13
N ILE A 129 -11.61 -8.37 6.27
CA ILE A 129 -12.16 -7.21 6.99
C ILE A 129 -12.14 -5.98 6.09
N LEU A 130 -10.99 -5.65 5.50
CA LEU A 130 -10.87 -4.56 4.53
C LEU A 130 -11.74 -4.80 3.30
N GLY A 131 -11.88 -6.07 2.89
CA GLY A 131 -12.80 -6.52 1.86
C GLY A 131 -14.24 -6.01 2.05
N ALA A 132 -14.71 -5.84 3.30
CA ALA A 132 -16.04 -5.30 3.56
C ALA A 132 -16.26 -3.92 2.92
N ARG A 133 -15.25 -3.02 2.94
CA ARG A 133 -15.36 -1.69 2.32
C ARG A 133 -15.57 -1.75 0.81
N PHE A 134 -14.97 -2.75 0.15
CA PHE A 134 -15.07 -2.90 -1.30
C PHE A 134 -16.34 -3.63 -1.72
N TRP A 135 -16.71 -4.67 -0.98
CA TRP A 135 -17.81 -5.59 -1.30
C TRP A 135 -19.13 -5.27 -0.56
N GLY A 136 -19.13 -4.24 0.30
CA GLY A 136 -20.24 -3.81 1.15
C GLY A 136 -20.20 -4.46 2.54
N PHE A 137 -19.93 -5.76 2.60
CA PHE A 137 -19.77 -6.47 3.87
C PHE A 137 -18.87 -7.70 3.75
N THR A 138 -18.49 -8.24 4.89
CA THR A 138 -17.83 -9.53 5.08
C THR A 138 -18.56 -10.32 6.18
N LEU A 139 -18.67 -11.63 6.00
CA LEU A 139 -19.20 -12.54 7.01
C LEU A 139 -18.25 -13.73 7.12
N CYS A 140 -17.70 -13.95 8.31
CA CYS A 140 -16.75 -15.02 8.58
C CYS A 140 -17.26 -15.92 9.69
N GLU A 141 -17.14 -17.23 9.51
CA GLU A 141 -17.39 -18.21 10.58
C GLU A 141 -16.06 -18.79 11.05
N PHE A 142 -15.85 -18.80 12.36
CA PHE A 142 -14.60 -19.26 12.98
C PHE A 142 -14.74 -20.58 13.72
N TRP A 143 -13.67 -21.35 13.74
CA TRP A 143 -13.56 -22.56 14.57
C TRP A 143 -12.11 -22.80 14.98
N GLN A 144 -11.95 -23.66 15.99
CA GLN A 144 -10.64 -24.10 16.45
C GLN A 144 -10.15 -25.30 15.63
N VAL A 145 -8.90 -25.27 15.21
CA VAL A 145 -8.17 -26.36 14.55
C VAL A 145 -6.90 -26.64 15.35
N ASP A 146 -6.92 -27.72 16.13
CA ASP A 146 -5.88 -28.03 17.12
C ASP A 146 -5.67 -26.83 18.09
N ASP A 147 -4.47 -26.25 18.13
CA ASP A 147 -4.12 -25.08 18.96
C ASP A 147 -4.32 -23.74 18.22
N TRP A 148 -4.87 -23.74 17.00
CA TRP A 148 -4.99 -22.56 16.14
C TRP A 148 -6.45 -22.25 15.82
N ILE A 149 -6.69 -21.03 15.35
CA ILE A 149 -7.97 -20.65 14.75
C ILE A 149 -7.87 -20.78 13.23
N ASP A 150 -8.97 -21.15 12.59
CA ASP A 150 -9.19 -20.90 11.17
C ASP A 150 -10.62 -20.40 10.96
N TYR A 151 -10.92 -19.93 9.75
CA TYR A 151 -12.22 -19.40 9.42
C TYR A 151 -12.61 -19.62 7.96
N LEU A 152 -13.91 -19.56 7.71
CA LEU A 152 -14.52 -19.56 6.39
C LEU A 152 -15.07 -18.16 6.11
N LEU A 153 -14.59 -17.53 5.03
CA LEU A 153 -15.30 -16.42 4.43
C LEU A 153 -16.57 -16.95 3.75
N VAL A 154 -17.73 -16.61 4.30
CA VAL A 154 -19.02 -17.02 3.75
C VAL A 154 -19.16 -16.39 2.35
N PRO A 155 -19.45 -17.18 1.30
CA PRO A 155 -19.62 -16.66 -0.04
C PRO A 155 -20.68 -15.54 -0.05
N ARG A 156 -20.29 -14.31 -0.38
CA ARG A 156 -21.15 -13.11 -0.25
C ARG A 156 -22.50 -13.22 -0.98
N LYS A 157 -22.56 -13.98 -2.08
CA LYS A 157 -23.81 -14.30 -2.81
C LYS A 157 -24.84 -15.09 -2.01
N HIS A 158 -24.40 -15.75 -0.94
CA HIS A 158 -25.21 -16.61 -0.10
C HIS A 158 -25.49 -15.99 1.27
N ALA A 159 -24.94 -14.82 1.59
CA ALA A 159 -25.26 -14.10 2.82
C ALA A 159 -26.20 -12.93 2.50
N CYS A 160 -27.31 -12.83 3.24
CA CYS A 160 -28.17 -11.65 3.22
C CYS A 160 -28.03 -10.93 4.55
N PRO A 161 -27.29 -9.81 4.61
CA PRO A 161 -27.03 -9.11 5.86
C PRO A 161 -28.29 -8.43 6.42
N VAL A 162 -29.16 -7.88 5.56
CA VAL A 162 -30.43 -7.25 5.97
C VAL A 162 -31.32 -8.23 6.73
N ARG A 163 -31.46 -9.47 6.24
CA ARG A 163 -32.30 -10.51 6.86
C ARG A 163 -31.53 -11.41 7.83
N ARG A 164 -30.21 -11.25 7.94
CA ARG A 164 -29.29 -12.10 8.72
C ARG A 164 -29.50 -13.60 8.46
N ILE A 165 -29.53 -13.98 7.18
CA ILE A 165 -29.67 -15.38 6.74
C ILE A 165 -28.54 -15.82 5.81
N ILE A 166 -28.30 -17.13 5.80
CA ILE A 166 -27.41 -17.85 4.89
C ILE A 166 -28.25 -18.71 3.96
N LYS A 167 -28.18 -18.39 2.67
CA LYS A 167 -28.94 -19.02 1.60
C LYS A 167 -28.23 -20.26 1.09
N ARG A 168 -28.98 -21.34 0.90
CA ARG A 168 -28.44 -22.56 0.30
C ARG A 168 -28.02 -22.32 -1.15
N ASN A 169 -28.91 -21.75 -1.96
CA ASN A 169 -28.64 -21.32 -3.32
C ASN A 169 -28.69 -19.79 -3.41
N GLN A 170 -27.91 -19.21 -4.32
CA GLN A 170 -27.82 -17.76 -4.50
C GLN A 170 -29.17 -17.07 -4.78
N GLY A 171 -30.13 -17.79 -5.37
CA GLY A 171 -31.47 -17.27 -5.71
C GLY A 171 -32.52 -17.39 -4.61
N ASP A 172 -32.22 -18.08 -3.50
CA ASP A 172 -33.22 -18.38 -2.49
C ASP A 172 -33.68 -17.10 -1.78
N SER A 173 -34.98 -17.02 -1.45
CA SER A 173 -35.53 -15.96 -0.61
C SER A 173 -35.14 -16.16 0.84
N ASP A 174 -35.20 -17.40 1.31
CA ASP A 174 -35.00 -17.78 2.71
C ASP A 174 -33.71 -18.58 2.92
N GLY A 175 -33.35 -18.82 4.17
CA GLY A 175 -32.09 -19.46 4.54
C GLY A 175 -32.01 -19.75 6.03
N LEU A 176 -30.84 -20.23 6.46
CA LEU A 176 -30.55 -20.47 7.87
C LEU A 176 -30.24 -19.14 8.57
N SER A 177 -30.81 -18.93 9.76
CA SER A 177 -30.53 -17.73 10.58
C SER A 177 -29.07 -17.70 10.99
N TRP A 178 -28.47 -16.51 11.03
CA TRP A 178 -27.12 -16.33 11.61
C TRP A 178 -27.08 -16.74 13.08
N GLU A 179 -28.20 -16.65 13.82
CA GLU A 179 -28.30 -17.09 15.21
C GLU A 179 -28.12 -18.61 15.40
N SER A 180 -28.13 -19.38 14.31
CA SER A 180 -27.82 -20.82 14.34
C SER A 180 -26.32 -21.12 14.40
N TYR A 181 -25.48 -20.09 14.46
CA TYR A 181 -24.01 -20.19 14.42
C TYR A 181 -23.39 -19.29 15.49
N ASP A 182 -22.56 -19.87 16.35
CA ASP A 182 -22.04 -19.17 17.55
C ASP A 182 -20.90 -18.20 17.24
N ASN A 183 -20.07 -18.51 16.23
CA ASN A 183 -18.81 -17.82 15.97
C ASN A 183 -18.82 -17.03 14.64
N LEU A 184 -19.91 -16.29 14.38
CA LEU A 184 -20.03 -15.45 13.19
C LEU A 184 -19.56 -14.02 13.46
N LEU A 185 -18.54 -13.59 12.72
CA LEU A 185 -18.14 -12.19 12.63
C LEU A 185 -18.76 -11.55 11.40
N TYR A 186 -19.59 -10.54 11.63
CA TYR A 186 -20.13 -9.69 10.59
C TYR A 186 -19.39 -8.35 10.58
N VAL A 187 -18.94 -7.90 9.41
CA VAL A 187 -18.17 -6.67 9.23
C VAL A 187 -18.78 -5.84 8.11
N GLY A 188 -18.99 -4.55 8.35
CA GLY A 188 -19.57 -3.61 7.40
C GLY A 188 -21.03 -3.26 7.74
N ASP A 189 -21.78 -2.83 6.72
CA ASP A 189 -23.16 -2.38 6.88
C ASP A 189 -24.12 -3.19 5.99
N ALA A 190 -25.34 -3.41 6.49
CA ALA A 190 -26.29 -4.32 5.88
C ALA A 190 -26.86 -3.80 4.56
N GLU A 191 -26.86 -2.48 4.40
CA GLU A 191 -27.37 -1.76 3.23
C GLU A 191 -26.25 -1.27 2.32
N ASP A 192 -25.02 -1.13 2.82
CA ASP A 192 -23.88 -0.73 1.99
C ASP A 192 -23.60 -1.74 0.86
N LEU A 193 -23.49 -1.22 -0.35
CA LEU A 193 -23.14 -1.98 -1.55
C LEU A 193 -21.63 -2.07 -1.75
N GLY A 194 -20.84 -1.21 -1.08
CA GLY A 194 -19.39 -1.16 -1.17
C GLY A 194 -18.88 -0.32 -2.34
N LEU A 195 -17.57 -0.04 -2.30
CA LEU A 195 -16.90 0.81 -3.31
C LEU A 195 -16.95 0.21 -4.72
N LEU A 196 -17.04 -1.11 -4.86
CA LEU A 196 -17.12 -1.78 -6.17
C LEU A 196 -18.38 -1.40 -6.95
N ALA A 197 -19.51 -1.08 -6.29
CA ALA A 197 -20.70 -0.53 -6.98
C ALA A 197 -20.36 0.76 -7.70
N LYS A 198 -19.63 1.65 -7.02
CA LYS A 198 -19.25 2.97 -7.54
C LYS A 198 -18.18 2.85 -8.64
N ALA A 199 -17.30 1.85 -8.56
CA ALA A 199 -16.27 1.58 -9.55
C ALA A 199 -16.83 0.94 -10.84
N ALA A 200 -17.88 0.12 -10.72
CA ALA A 200 -18.44 -0.67 -11.81
C ALA A 200 -18.71 0.11 -13.12
N PRO A 201 -19.43 1.25 -13.13
CA PRO A 201 -19.69 1.97 -14.37
C PRO A 201 -18.40 2.43 -15.08
N TRP A 202 -17.37 2.85 -14.33
CA TRP A 202 -16.09 3.27 -14.89
C TRP A 202 -15.34 2.12 -15.57
N VAL A 203 -15.36 0.93 -14.97
CA VAL A 203 -14.77 -0.26 -15.60
C VAL A 203 -15.53 -0.66 -16.86
N ILE A 204 -16.87 -0.59 -16.86
CA ILE A 204 -17.68 -0.88 -18.04
C ILE A 204 -17.36 0.10 -19.18
N TYR A 205 -17.35 1.41 -18.90
CA TYR A 205 -17.00 2.42 -19.91
C TYR A 205 -15.59 2.24 -20.46
N LYS A 206 -14.61 2.01 -19.57
CA LYS A 206 -13.22 1.74 -19.96
C LYS A 206 -13.11 0.52 -20.87
N ARG A 207 -13.77 -0.59 -20.51
CA ARG A 207 -13.72 -1.83 -21.28
C ARG A 207 -14.32 -1.64 -22.68
N ASN A 208 -15.46 -0.97 -22.77
CA ASN A 208 -16.09 -0.67 -24.05
C ASN A 208 -15.20 0.24 -24.91
N ALA A 209 -14.68 1.33 -24.33
CA ALA A 209 -13.79 2.25 -25.02
C ALA A 209 -12.51 1.55 -25.51
N THR A 210 -11.97 0.60 -24.72
CA THR A 210 -10.80 -0.19 -25.13
C THR A 210 -11.14 -1.11 -26.31
N GLY A 211 -12.33 -1.73 -26.30
CA GLY A 211 -12.82 -2.55 -27.41
C GLY A 211 -13.02 -1.74 -28.68
N ASP A 212 -13.69 -0.58 -28.58
CA ASP A 212 -13.93 0.33 -29.70
C ASP A 212 -12.60 0.88 -30.25
N TRP A 213 -11.65 1.19 -29.37
CA TRP A 213 -10.31 1.64 -29.78
C TRP A 213 -9.54 0.54 -30.51
N SER A 214 -9.64 -0.71 -30.05
CA SER A 214 -9.05 -1.87 -30.73
C SER A 214 -9.65 -2.06 -32.12
N GLN A 215 -10.97 -1.97 -32.25
CA GLN A 215 -11.66 -2.10 -33.55
C GLN A 215 -11.29 -0.94 -34.49
N PHE A 216 -11.24 0.28 -33.97
CA PHE A 216 -10.77 1.44 -34.72
C PHE A 216 -9.32 1.23 -35.21
N SER A 217 -8.45 0.74 -34.34
CA SER A 217 -7.04 0.48 -34.67
C SER A 217 -6.89 -0.61 -35.72
N GLU A 218 -7.75 -1.63 -35.73
CA GLU A 218 -7.76 -2.67 -36.76
C GLU A 218 -8.16 -2.10 -38.13
N VAL A 219 -9.24 -1.32 -38.19
CA VAL A 219 -9.77 -0.78 -39.44
C VAL A 219 -8.88 0.33 -40.03
N PHE A 220 -8.34 1.20 -39.19
CA PHE A 220 -7.65 2.43 -39.63
C PHE A 220 -6.15 2.45 -39.36
N GLY A 221 -5.65 1.57 -38.49
CA GLY A 221 -4.22 1.48 -38.17
C GLY A 221 -3.42 0.63 -39.15
N MET A 222 -4.09 -0.20 -39.96
CA MET A 222 -3.46 -1.03 -40.99
C MET A 222 -3.88 -0.57 -42.39
N PRO A 223 -2.93 -0.32 -43.32
CA PRO A 223 -3.28 0.03 -44.69
C PRO A 223 -3.88 -1.17 -45.43
N ILE A 224 -4.90 -0.91 -46.25
CA ILE A 224 -5.43 -1.89 -47.21
C ILE A 224 -4.57 -1.83 -48.47
N GLN A 225 -4.10 -2.97 -48.96
CA GLN A 225 -3.39 -3.06 -50.23
C GLN A 225 -4.38 -3.16 -51.38
N GLU A 226 -4.24 -2.28 -52.37
CA GLU A 226 -5.11 -2.26 -53.54
C GLU A 226 -4.39 -2.84 -54.76
N TYR A 227 -5.04 -3.80 -55.43
CA TYR A 227 -4.60 -4.32 -56.73
C TYR A 227 -5.68 -4.04 -57.76
N VAL A 228 -5.30 -3.32 -58.81
CA VAL A 228 -6.18 -2.97 -59.93
C VAL A 228 -5.76 -3.75 -61.16
N TYR A 229 -6.71 -4.40 -61.82
CA TYR A 229 -6.49 -5.09 -63.09
C TYR A 229 -7.41 -4.56 -64.19
N ASP A 230 -7.07 -4.83 -65.45
CA ASP A 230 -7.92 -4.50 -66.58
C ASP A 230 -9.09 -5.48 -66.68
N SER A 231 -10.33 -4.98 -66.70
CA SER A 231 -11.55 -5.80 -66.68
C SER A 231 -11.62 -6.77 -67.87
N ASP A 232 -10.97 -6.42 -68.99
CA ASP A 232 -10.96 -7.20 -70.23
C ASP A 232 -9.77 -8.19 -70.35
N ASP A 233 -8.87 -8.26 -69.36
CA ASP A 233 -7.68 -9.12 -69.36
C ASP A 233 -7.62 -10.06 -68.14
N ASP A 234 -8.02 -11.33 -68.35
CA ASP A 234 -8.03 -12.35 -67.29
C ASP A 234 -6.62 -12.74 -66.83
N ASP A 235 -5.59 -12.62 -67.68
CA ASP A 235 -4.20 -12.87 -67.28
C ASP A 235 -3.72 -11.80 -66.29
N SER A 236 -4.15 -10.54 -66.48
CA SER A 236 -3.87 -9.45 -65.53
C SER A 236 -4.59 -9.67 -64.20
N ARG A 237 -5.82 -10.17 -64.22
CA ARG A 237 -6.56 -10.55 -63.00
C ARG A 237 -5.84 -11.65 -62.23
N GLN A 238 -5.36 -12.68 -62.92
CA GLN A 238 -4.67 -13.82 -62.31
C GLN A 238 -3.35 -13.39 -61.65
N ARG A 239 -2.55 -12.54 -62.33
CA ARG A 239 -1.32 -11.96 -61.75
C ARG A 239 -1.60 -11.13 -60.48
N ALA A 240 -2.63 -10.28 -60.51
CA ALA A 240 -3.03 -9.47 -59.35
C ALA A 240 -3.42 -10.34 -58.14
N ILE A 241 -4.10 -11.47 -58.36
CA ILE A 241 -4.46 -12.42 -57.30
C ILE A 241 -3.23 -13.17 -56.76
N GLU A 242 -2.30 -13.56 -57.62
CA GLU A 242 -1.07 -14.24 -57.21
C GLU A 242 -0.15 -13.32 -56.40
N ASP A 243 0.04 -12.08 -56.84
CA ASP A 243 0.81 -11.07 -56.11
C ASP A 243 0.18 -10.75 -54.76
N ALA A 244 -1.15 -10.61 -54.71
CA ALA A 244 -1.90 -10.44 -53.46
C ALA A 244 -1.67 -11.59 -52.48
N ARG A 245 -1.72 -12.85 -52.96
CA ARG A 245 -1.49 -14.05 -52.13
C ARG A 245 -0.06 -14.16 -51.61
N ASN A 246 0.92 -13.71 -52.39
CA ASN A 246 2.33 -13.78 -52.01
C ASN A 246 2.75 -12.70 -51.00
N THR A 247 1.96 -11.63 -50.84
CA THR A 247 2.33 -10.45 -50.04
C THR A 247 2.07 -10.62 -48.53
N GLY A 248 1.28 -11.60 -48.10
CA GLY A 248 1.14 -12.00 -46.69
C GLY A 248 -0.23 -11.69 -46.06
N SER A 249 -0.25 -11.34 -44.77
CA SER A 249 -1.47 -11.31 -43.92
C SER A 249 -2.23 -9.98 -43.89
N LEU A 250 -1.86 -9.01 -44.73
CA LEU A 250 -2.56 -7.72 -44.79
C LEU A 250 -3.92 -7.86 -45.50
N ALA A 251 -4.84 -6.94 -45.25
CA ALA A 251 -6.09 -6.85 -45.99
C ALA A 251 -5.80 -6.43 -47.44
N VAL A 252 -6.34 -7.17 -48.41
CA VAL A 252 -6.15 -6.91 -49.84
C VAL A 252 -7.49 -6.70 -50.53
N PHE A 253 -7.57 -5.66 -51.35
CA PHE A 253 -8.70 -5.37 -52.23
C PHE A 253 -8.26 -5.52 -53.69
N VAL A 254 -8.75 -6.57 -54.36
CA VAL A 254 -8.46 -6.84 -55.77
C VAL A 254 -9.71 -6.55 -56.61
N HIS A 255 -9.62 -5.63 -57.57
CA HIS A 255 -10.79 -5.20 -58.34
C HIS A 255 -10.43 -4.71 -59.76
N GLY A 256 -11.41 -4.75 -60.66
CA GLY A 256 -11.27 -4.20 -62.01
C GLY A 256 -11.40 -2.67 -62.00
N LYS A 257 -10.87 -1.99 -63.01
CA LYS A 257 -10.81 -0.51 -63.11
C LYS A 257 -12.15 0.21 -62.87
N ASP A 258 -13.28 -0.45 -63.10
CA ASP A 258 -14.62 0.11 -62.97
C ASP A 258 -15.18 0.07 -61.54
N SER A 259 -14.44 -0.53 -60.61
CA SER A 259 -14.78 -0.62 -59.19
C SER A 259 -13.87 0.29 -58.35
N SER A 260 -14.27 0.60 -57.12
CA SER A 260 -13.41 1.30 -56.15
C SER A 260 -13.84 0.98 -54.72
N LEU A 261 -12.89 1.01 -53.78
CA LEU A 261 -13.15 0.91 -52.35
C LEU A 261 -12.95 2.28 -51.72
N ASN A 262 -14.03 2.87 -51.19
CA ASN A 262 -13.97 4.14 -50.48
C ASN A 262 -14.26 3.89 -48.99
N LEU A 263 -13.25 4.05 -48.13
CA LEU A 263 -13.47 4.19 -46.69
C LEU A 263 -13.98 5.60 -46.42
N ILE A 264 -15.26 5.73 -46.06
CA ILE A 264 -15.85 7.01 -45.69
C ILE A 264 -15.51 7.28 -44.23
N GLU A 265 -14.72 8.33 -44.00
CA GLU A 265 -14.19 8.69 -42.69
C GLU A 265 -14.74 10.04 -42.21
N SER A 266 -14.89 10.20 -40.90
CA SER A 266 -14.94 11.53 -40.28
C SER A 266 -13.53 12.12 -40.36
N GLY A 267 -13.38 13.33 -40.90
CA GLY A 267 -12.11 13.89 -41.41
C GLY A 267 -10.90 14.04 -40.46
N ASN A 268 -10.90 13.45 -39.26
CA ASN A 268 -9.78 13.48 -38.33
C ASN A 268 -9.56 12.12 -37.60
N LYS A 269 -8.68 11.27 -38.15
CA LYS A 269 -8.30 9.96 -37.57
C LYS A 269 -7.63 10.10 -36.22
N THR A 270 -6.63 10.97 -36.12
CA THR A 270 -5.86 11.22 -34.89
C THR A 270 -6.80 11.68 -33.78
N GLY A 271 -7.67 12.65 -34.07
CA GLY A 271 -8.65 13.12 -33.08
C GLY A 271 -9.60 12.02 -32.60
N SER A 272 -9.96 11.05 -33.44
CA SER A 272 -10.84 9.95 -33.05
C SER A 272 -10.13 8.93 -32.14
N ALA A 273 -8.86 8.59 -32.42
CA ALA A 273 -8.06 7.72 -31.55
C ALA A 273 -7.84 8.36 -30.17
N ASP A 274 -7.50 9.65 -30.14
CA ASP A 274 -7.24 10.40 -28.89
C ASP A 274 -8.48 10.46 -27.98
N VAL A 275 -9.69 10.47 -28.53
CA VAL A 275 -10.92 10.46 -27.70
C VAL A 275 -11.02 9.16 -26.89
N TYR A 276 -10.71 8.01 -27.47
CA TYR A 276 -10.78 6.73 -26.76
C TYR A 276 -9.74 6.64 -25.64
N GLU A 277 -8.49 7.01 -25.93
CA GLU A 277 -7.41 7.01 -24.95
C GLU A 277 -7.75 7.93 -23.77
N ARG A 278 -8.18 9.18 -24.04
CA ARG A 278 -8.54 10.14 -22.99
C ARG A 278 -9.73 9.69 -22.15
N LEU A 279 -10.67 8.94 -22.72
CA LEU A 279 -11.77 8.34 -21.98
C LEU A 279 -11.27 7.22 -21.06
N ILE A 280 -10.39 6.34 -21.55
CA ILE A 280 -9.75 5.28 -20.77
C ILE A 280 -8.96 5.87 -19.60
N GLU A 281 -8.15 6.90 -19.85
CA GLU A 281 -7.40 7.63 -18.82
C GLU A 281 -8.33 8.27 -17.79
N ARG A 282 -9.41 8.92 -18.23
CA ARG A 282 -10.40 9.49 -17.31
C ARG A 282 -10.99 8.42 -16.41
N CYS A 283 -11.35 7.26 -16.95
CA CYS A 283 -11.89 6.15 -16.16
C CYS A 283 -10.87 5.64 -15.14
N ASN A 284 -9.60 5.46 -15.52
CA ASN A 284 -8.53 5.07 -14.59
C ASN A 284 -8.36 6.09 -13.47
N SER A 285 -8.31 7.38 -13.80
CA SER A 285 -8.21 8.46 -12.82
C SER A 285 -9.39 8.49 -11.83
N GLU A 286 -10.64 8.30 -12.29
CA GLU A 286 -11.81 8.24 -11.40
C GLU A 286 -11.76 7.00 -10.49
N ILE A 287 -11.30 5.85 -10.99
CA ILE A 287 -11.07 4.65 -10.17
C ILE A 287 -9.98 4.90 -9.12
N SER A 288 -8.85 5.49 -9.51
CA SER A 288 -7.74 5.84 -8.60
C SER A 288 -8.20 6.77 -7.48
N LYS A 289 -8.96 7.82 -7.81
CA LYS A 289 -9.55 8.73 -6.80
C LYS A 289 -10.53 8.03 -5.88
N LEU A 290 -11.39 7.17 -6.42
CA LEU A 290 -12.37 6.43 -5.62
C LEU A 290 -11.70 5.52 -4.59
N ILE A 291 -10.62 4.82 -4.99
CA ILE A 291 -9.97 3.81 -4.15
C ILE A 291 -8.90 4.41 -3.25
N LEU A 292 -8.02 5.28 -3.75
CA LEU A 292 -6.85 5.80 -3.05
C LEU A 292 -7.00 7.28 -2.63
N GLY A 293 -8.07 7.96 -3.06
CA GLY A 293 -8.28 9.39 -2.84
C GLY A 293 -7.42 10.29 -3.73
N ASN A 294 -6.59 9.73 -4.62
CA ASN A 294 -5.62 10.49 -5.42
C ASN A 294 -5.22 9.72 -6.70
N THR A 295 -4.54 10.39 -7.65
CA THR A 295 -4.08 9.77 -8.92
C THR A 295 -2.55 9.64 -9.03
N LEU A 296 -1.79 10.66 -8.63
CA LEU A 296 -0.35 10.78 -8.92
C LEU A 296 0.57 9.70 -8.35
N THR A 297 0.13 8.94 -7.33
CA THR A 297 0.94 7.83 -6.79
C THR A 297 0.74 6.52 -7.56
N THR A 298 -0.12 6.52 -8.58
CA THR A 298 -0.43 5.36 -9.44
C THR A 298 -0.23 5.73 -10.91
N GLU A 299 -0.57 6.95 -11.30
CA GLU A 299 -0.46 7.48 -12.66
C GLU A 299 0.55 8.63 -12.67
N ALA A 300 1.65 8.50 -13.43
CA ALA A 300 2.58 9.61 -13.62
C ALA A 300 1.94 10.68 -14.52
N SER A 301 1.92 11.94 -14.09
CA SER A 301 1.56 13.07 -14.94
C SER A 301 2.82 13.71 -15.49
N ASP A 302 2.81 14.16 -16.74
CA ASP A 302 3.90 14.92 -17.38
C ASP A 302 4.30 16.21 -16.62
N THR A 303 3.44 16.64 -15.68
CA THR A 303 3.63 17.84 -14.84
C THR A 303 3.87 17.52 -13.36
N GLY A 304 4.05 16.24 -13.00
CA GLY A 304 4.23 15.81 -11.61
C GLY A 304 5.55 16.28 -11.00
N THR A 305 5.50 17.21 -10.05
CA THR A 305 6.67 17.60 -9.23
C THR A 305 6.78 16.72 -7.99
N GLN A 306 7.99 16.55 -7.43
CA GLN A 306 8.22 15.82 -6.16
C GLN A 306 7.39 16.40 -4.99
N ALA A 307 7.19 17.72 -4.98
CA ALA A 307 6.34 18.39 -4.00
C ALA A 307 4.88 17.94 -4.11
N LEU A 308 4.36 17.83 -5.33
CA LEU A 308 2.99 17.36 -5.58
C LEU A 308 2.84 15.87 -5.20
N GLY A 309 3.82 15.03 -5.53
CA GLY A 309 3.85 13.62 -5.13
C GLY A 309 3.81 13.45 -3.60
N THR A 310 4.51 14.31 -2.86
CA THR A 310 4.51 14.30 -1.39
C THR A 310 3.14 14.64 -0.80
N VAL A 311 2.40 15.58 -1.40
CA VAL A 311 1.03 15.93 -0.96
C VAL A 311 0.07 14.77 -1.22
N HIS A 312 0.17 14.14 -2.38
CA HIS A 312 -0.66 12.98 -2.73
C HIS A 312 -0.39 11.79 -1.81
N LYS A 313 0.88 11.52 -1.50
CA LYS A 313 1.26 10.50 -0.52
C LYS A 313 0.60 10.75 0.84
N LYS A 314 0.60 11.99 1.35
CA LYS A 314 -0.08 12.32 2.62
C LYS A 314 -1.58 12.04 2.60
N VAL A 315 -2.24 12.15 1.45
CA VAL A 315 -3.66 11.79 1.31
C VAL A 315 -3.82 10.27 1.35
N GLU A 316 -2.95 9.54 0.66
CA GLU A 316 -2.92 8.07 0.69
C GLU A 316 -2.63 7.54 2.11
N ASP A 317 -1.65 8.11 2.81
CA ASP A 317 -1.31 7.76 4.19
C ASP A 317 -2.51 7.97 5.15
N LYS A 318 -3.36 8.99 4.89
CA LYS A 318 -4.61 9.19 5.67
C LYS A 318 -5.67 8.14 5.36
N VAL A 319 -5.77 7.70 4.11
CA VAL A 319 -6.67 6.59 3.74
C VAL A 319 -6.21 5.31 4.41
N GLU A 320 -4.91 5.03 4.39
CA GLU A 320 -4.32 3.90 5.10
C GLU A 320 -4.58 3.98 6.61
N GLN A 321 -4.37 5.14 7.23
CA GLN A 321 -4.66 5.33 8.65
C GLN A 321 -6.13 5.05 8.98
N ALA A 322 -7.06 5.50 8.14
CA ALA A 322 -8.49 5.24 8.31
C ALA A 322 -8.82 3.73 8.19
N ASP A 323 -8.14 3.01 7.29
CA ASP A 323 -8.29 1.57 7.13
C ASP A 323 -7.70 0.79 8.31
N ARG A 324 -6.55 1.23 8.84
CA ARG A 324 -5.96 0.68 10.06
C ARG A 324 -6.91 0.83 11.25
N LEU A 325 -7.49 2.02 11.45
CA LEU A 325 -8.48 2.26 12.50
C LEU A 325 -9.71 1.34 12.32
N TYR A 326 -10.22 1.20 11.10
CA TYR A 326 -11.33 0.30 10.81
C TYR A 326 -11.02 -1.16 11.17
N VAL A 327 -9.80 -1.64 10.91
CA VAL A 327 -9.37 -2.98 11.34
C VAL A 327 -9.29 -3.08 12.86
N LEU A 328 -8.74 -2.07 13.54
CA LEU A 328 -8.69 -2.04 15.00
C LEU A 328 -10.08 -2.05 15.63
N ASP A 329 -11.04 -1.31 15.07
CA ASP A 329 -12.41 -1.27 15.57
C ASP A 329 -13.03 -2.67 15.55
N VAL A 330 -12.89 -3.39 14.43
CA VAL A 330 -13.39 -4.77 14.30
C VAL A 330 -12.67 -5.71 15.28
N LEU A 331 -11.35 -5.61 15.41
CA LEU A 331 -10.58 -6.49 16.28
C LEU A 331 -10.84 -6.26 17.77
N ASN A 332 -11.00 -4.99 18.19
CA ASN A 332 -11.15 -4.60 19.59
C ASN A 332 -12.60 -4.59 20.08
N TYR A 333 -13.60 -4.48 19.18
CA TYR A 333 -15.00 -4.39 19.59
C TYR A 333 -15.87 -5.54 19.07
N ASP A 334 -15.72 -5.95 17.80
CA ASP A 334 -16.61 -6.96 17.21
C ASP A 334 -16.11 -8.40 17.40
N MET A 335 -14.79 -8.58 17.47
CA MET A 335 -14.15 -9.90 17.48
C MET A 335 -13.81 -10.44 18.88
N THR A 336 -13.87 -9.61 19.91
CA THR A 336 -13.43 -9.96 21.28
C THR A 336 -14.18 -11.15 21.87
N ASP A 337 -15.50 -11.18 21.73
CA ASP A 337 -16.34 -12.28 22.24
C ASP A 337 -16.06 -13.60 21.49
N ILE A 338 -15.85 -13.53 20.18
CA ILE A 338 -15.53 -14.70 19.35
C ILE A 338 -14.14 -15.23 19.73
N PHE A 339 -13.15 -14.36 19.95
CA PHE A 339 -11.84 -14.78 20.45
C PHE A 339 -11.95 -15.48 21.80
N ALA A 340 -12.72 -14.92 22.73
CA ALA A 340 -12.93 -15.52 24.04
C ALA A 340 -13.61 -16.89 23.93
N GLY A 341 -14.63 -17.04 23.08
CA GLY A 341 -15.32 -18.30 22.80
C GLY A 341 -14.41 -19.37 22.18
N LEU A 342 -13.37 -18.96 21.45
CA LEU A 342 -12.37 -19.84 20.83
C LEU A 342 -11.11 -20.03 21.68
N GLY A 343 -11.10 -19.53 22.92
CA GLY A 343 -9.99 -19.71 23.87
C GLY A 343 -8.84 -18.71 23.72
N ILE A 344 -8.96 -17.68 22.88
CA ILE A 344 -8.03 -16.54 22.83
C ILE A 344 -8.52 -15.47 23.80
N ASN A 345 -7.84 -15.35 24.93
CA ASN A 345 -8.15 -14.32 25.90
C ASN A 345 -7.66 -12.95 25.40
N THR A 346 -8.56 -12.04 25.04
CA THR A 346 -8.24 -10.64 24.70
C THR A 346 -8.65 -9.64 25.79
N ALA A 347 -9.14 -10.10 26.95
CA ALA A 347 -9.66 -9.23 27.99
C ALA A 347 -8.57 -8.38 28.67
N GLY A 348 -8.80 -7.07 28.82
CA GLY A 348 -7.83 -6.16 29.45
C GLY A 348 -6.60 -5.87 28.59
N GLY A 349 -6.69 -6.11 27.28
CA GLY A 349 -5.70 -5.64 26.31
C GLY A 349 -6.37 -5.04 25.09
N GLU A 350 -5.54 -4.55 24.18
CA GLU A 350 -5.98 -3.95 22.92
C GLU A 350 -5.03 -4.32 21.78
N PHE A 351 -5.60 -4.50 20.60
CA PHE A 351 -4.88 -4.49 19.34
C PHE A 351 -4.55 -3.06 18.96
N TYR A 352 -3.33 -2.84 18.49
CA TYR A 352 -2.91 -1.55 17.98
C TYR A 352 -1.85 -1.72 16.88
N PHE A 353 -1.71 -0.71 16.03
CA PHE A 353 -0.63 -0.64 15.04
C PHE A 353 0.56 0.11 15.66
N PRO A 354 1.73 -0.51 15.83
CA PRO A 354 2.92 0.19 16.29
C PRO A 354 3.31 1.28 15.30
N GLU A 355 3.56 2.50 15.80
CA GLU A 355 4.20 3.52 14.99
C GLU A 355 5.65 3.12 14.73
N ARG A 356 5.92 2.54 13.57
CA ARG A 356 7.28 2.43 13.07
C ARG A 356 7.74 3.82 12.67
N LYS A 357 8.65 4.39 13.47
CA LYS A 357 9.41 5.57 13.07
C LYS A 357 10.40 5.12 12.00
N ASP A 358 9.98 5.19 10.75
CA ASP A 358 10.83 5.02 9.57
C ASP A 358 11.80 6.20 9.47
N LEU A 359 12.75 6.24 10.38
CA LEU A 359 13.87 7.16 10.34
C LEU A 359 14.88 6.61 9.35
N ASP A 360 15.28 7.41 8.38
CA ASP A 360 16.40 7.05 7.50
C ASP A 360 17.68 6.87 8.36
N PRO A 361 18.64 6.05 7.91
CA PRO A 361 19.85 5.76 8.68
C PRO A 361 20.61 7.01 9.13
N THR A 362 20.62 8.08 8.32
CA THR A 362 21.30 9.34 8.63
C THR A 362 20.58 10.07 9.75
N SER A 363 19.25 10.21 9.66
CA SER A 363 18.45 10.82 10.73
C SER A 363 18.52 10.00 12.02
N LYS A 364 18.53 8.65 11.95
CA LYS A 364 18.73 7.79 13.13
C LYS A 364 20.06 8.11 13.82
N VAL A 365 21.16 8.15 13.07
CA VAL A 365 22.49 8.47 13.64
C VAL A 365 22.50 9.87 14.24
N ASN A 366 21.98 10.87 13.54
CA ASN A 366 21.95 12.25 14.02
C ASN A 366 21.16 12.40 15.33
N ILE A 367 19.98 11.74 15.42
CA ILE A 367 19.17 11.72 16.64
C ILE A 367 19.94 11.05 17.78
N LEU A 368 20.56 9.89 17.54
CA LEU A 368 21.34 9.18 18.56
C LEU A 368 22.53 9.99 19.06
N VAL A 369 23.23 10.69 18.17
CA VAL A 369 24.33 11.60 18.53
C VAL A 369 23.80 12.76 19.38
N GLN A 370 22.69 13.39 19.00
CA GLN A 370 22.08 14.48 19.77
C GLN A 370 21.57 14.02 21.14
N LEU A 371 20.94 12.85 21.23
CA LEU A 371 20.47 12.29 22.50
C LEU A 371 21.64 12.07 23.46
N ASN A 372 22.77 11.56 22.96
CA ASN A 372 23.97 11.33 23.76
C ASN A 372 24.70 12.65 24.12
N GLN A 373 24.91 13.54 23.15
CA GLN A 373 25.74 14.74 23.33
C GLN A 373 24.99 15.92 23.97
N ALA A 374 23.75 16.18 23.57
CA ALA A 374 22.99 17.35 24.00
C ALA A 374 22.12 17.07 25.22
N PHE A 375 21.53 15.87 25.30
CA PHE A 375 20.59 15.51 26.37
C PHE A 375 21.20 14.55 27.41
N GLY A 376 22.39 13.99 27.14
CA GLY A 376 23.08 13.09 28.05
C GLY A 376 22.32 11.79 28.33
N LEU A 377 21.41 11.37 27.44
CA LEU A 377 20.72 10.10 27.59
C LEU A 377 21.65 8.95 27.17
N PRO A 378 21.96 8.01 28.06
CA PRO A 378 22.73 6.84 27.70
C PRO A 378 21.89 5.96 26.76
N VAL A 379 22.45 5.67 25.59
CA VAL A 379 21.88 4.70 24.66
C VAL A 379 22.51 3.35 24.94
N ASP A 380 21.68 2.32 25.06
CA ASP A 380 22.16 0.96 25.24
C ASP A 380 22.92 0.47 23.99
N ASP A 381 24.08 -0.14 24.21
CA ASP A 381 24.94 -0.55 23.11
C ASP A 381 24.36 -1.76 22.35
N ASP A 382 23.58 -2.64 23.00
CA ASP A 382 22.91 -3.78 22.32
C ASP A 382 21.82 -3.28 21.38
N TYR A 383 21.06 -2.27 21.79
CA TYR A 383 20.12 -1.58 20.91
C TYR A 383 20.79 -1.03 19.65
N LEU A 384 22.01 -0.50 19.73
CA LEU A 384 22.73 0.00 18.55
C LEU A 384 23.11 -1.13 17.58
N TYR A 385 23.63 -2.26 18.08
CA TYR A 385 23.96 -3.40 17.22
C TYR A 385 22.72 -3.98 16.52
N GLU A 386 21.60 -4.09 17.24
CA GLU A 386 20.33 -4.54 16.69
C GLU A 386 19.77 -3.54 15.66
N ALA A 387 19.72 -2.25 16.00
CA ALA A 387 19.13 -1.21 15.16
C ALA A 387 19.87 -1.01 13.83
N PHE A 388 21.19 -1.23 13.80
CA PHE A 388 22.01 -1.12 12.58
C PHE A 388 22.31 -2.48 11.93
N GLY A 389 21.87 -3.60 12.49
CA GLY A 389 22.11 -4.94 11.95
C GLY A 389 23.58 -5.36 11.92
N ILE A 390 24.39 -4.83 12.86
CA ILE A 390 25.83 -5.11 12.94
C ILE A 390 26.06 -6.14 14.04
N THR A 391 26.94 -7.13 13.80
CA THR A 391 27.26 -8.14 14.81
C THR A 391 28.10 -7.55 15.94
N LYS A 392 27.65 -7.74 17.18
CA LYS A 392 28.42 -7.39 18.38
C LYS A 392 29.73 -8.19 18.45
N PRO A 393 30.90 -7.54 18.63
CA PRO A 393 32.18 -8.24 18.76
C PRO A 393 32.19 -9.23 19.93
N VAL A 394 32.83 -10.38 19.76
CA VAL A 394 32.90 -11.43 20.80
C VAL A 394 33.63 -10.94 22.07
N ASN A 395 34.63 -10.08 21.88
CA ASN A 395 35.44 -9.46 22.93
C ASN A 395 34.91 -8.08 23.38
N TYR A 396 33.63 -7.79 23.16
CA TYR A 396 33.01 -6.49 23.45
C TYR A 396 33.32 -5.94 24.85
N ASN A 397 33.16 -6.76 25.88
CA ASN A 397 33.40 -6.36 27.27
C ASN A 397 34.88 -5.99 27.53
N GLN A 398 35.81 -6.65 26.83
CA GLN A 398 37.24 -6.36 26.92
C GLN A 398 37.56 -5.02 26.25
N ILE A 399 37.02 -4.77 25.05
CA ILE A 399 37.18 -3.51 24.32
C ILE A 399 36.66 -2.32 25.13
N LYS A 400 35.47 -2.44 25.74
CA LYS A 400 34.91 -1.38 26.60
C LYS A 400 35.75 -1.15 27.86
N ALA A 401 36.28 -2.21 28.47
CA ALA A 401 37.14 -2.09 29.64
C ALA A 401 38.49 -1.42 29.32
N GLU A 402 39.07 -1.71 28.16
CA GLU A 402 40.28 -1.05 27.66
C GLU A 402 40.02 0.43 27.35
N ALA A 403 38.94 0.74 26.62
CA ALA A 403 38.55 2.13 26.33
C ALA A 403 38.26 2.94 27.61
N ALA A 404 37.67 2.32 28.64
CA ALA A 404 37.46 2.97 29.94
C ALA A 404 38.77 3.28 30.66
N LYS A 405 39.73 2.35 30.66
CA LYS A 405 41.07 2.54 31.23
C LYS A 405 41.84 3.64 30.49
N GLU A 406 41.78 3.67 29.16
CA GLU A 406 42.40 4.72 28.35
C GLU A 406 41.76 6.09 28.61
N ALA A 407 40.44 6.16 28.73
CA ALA A 407 39.73 7.41 29.06
C ALA A 407 40.08 7.91 30.47
N GLU A 408 40.22 7.02 31.45
CA GLU A 408 40.66 7.35 32.80
C GLU A 408 42.10 7.86 32.81
N ALA A 409 43.00 7.19 32.10
CA ALA A 409 44.39 7.62 31.93
C ALA A 409 44.49 8.99 31.23
N ALA A 410 43.70 9.24 30.19
CA ALA A 410 43.63 10.52 29.50
C ALA A 410 43.08 11.65 30.39
N ARG A 411 42.07 11.36 31.23
CA ARG A 411 41.56 12.31 32.24
C ARG A 411 42.61 12.63 33.29
N ALA A 412 43.32 11.62 33.79
CA ALA A 412 44.41 11.80 34.75
C ALA A 412 45.56 12.64 34.15
N ALA A 413 45.96 12.36 32.92
CA ALA A 413 46.98 13.13 32.20
C ALA A 413 46.57 14.60 31.98
N ARG A 414 45.30 14.86 31.65
CA ARG A 414 44.78 16.22 31.51
C ARG A 414 44.76 16.99 32.83
N MET A 415 44.40 16.32 33.94
CA MET A 415 44.46 16.91 35.29
C MET A 415 45.90 17.24 35.71
N LEU A 416 46.86 16.37 35.39
CA LEU A 416 48.29 16.61 35.58
C LEU A 416 48.80 17.78 34.75
N GLY A 417 48.37 17.90 33.48
CA GLY A 417 48.73 19.03 32.62
C GLY A 417 48.18 20.37 33.10
N ILE A 418 46.95 20.40 33.63
CA ILE A 418 46.35 21.59 34.24
C ILE A 418 47.10 21.96 35.54
N ALA A 419 47.46 20.98 36.37
CA ALA A 419 48.27 21.21 37.56
C ALA A 419 49.67 21.76 37.24
N ALA A 420 50.30 21.27 36.18
CA ALA A 420 51.60 21.76 35.71
C ALA A 420 51.54 23.19 35.14
N GLN A 421 50.43 23.57 34.46
CA GLN A 421 50.22 24.94 33.99
C GLN A 421 49.96 25.94 35.12
N ILE A 422 49.36 25.48 36.24
CA ILE A 422 49.20 26.30 37.44
C ILE A 422 50.55 26.49 38.17
N GLN A 423 51.47 25.53 38.07
CA GLN A 423 52.81 25.61 38.66
C GLN A 423 53.84 26.39 37.82
N ALA A 424 53.60 26.60 36.52
CA ALA A 424 54.52 27.32 35.63
C ALA A 424 54.11 28.79 35.36
N GLY A 425 53.18 29.33 36.14
CA GLY A 425 52.65 30.69 36.03
C GLY A 425 53.11 31.67 37.12
N ASP A 426 54.01 31.25 38.01
CA ASP A 426 54.70 32.14 38.95
C ASP A 426 56.20 32.04 38.63
N ASP A 427 56.71 33.01 37.88
CA ASP A 427 58.06 33.59 38.00
C ASP A 427 58.32 34.46 36.77
N ASP A 428 58.05 35.75 36.91
CA ASP A 428 58.79 36.89 36.34
C ASP A 428 58.07 38.19 36.78
N ASP A 429 58.47 38.79 37.91
CA ASP A 429 59.51 39.83 37.93
C ASP A 429 59.70 40.48 39.31
N ASP A 430 60.98 40.72 39.60
CA ASP A 430 61.72 41.10 40.82
C ASP A 430 61.42 42.55 41.34
N PRO A 431 62.04 43.04 42.45
CA PRO A 431 61.36 43.86 43.45
C PRO A 431 61.75 45.35 43.36
N ASP A 432 61.00 46.09 44.15
CA ASP A 432 61.00 47.53 44.39
C ASP A 432 62.34 48.13 44.89
N ASP A 433 62.36 49.47 44.84
CA ASP A 433 63.00 50.46 45.74
C ASP A 433 63.93 51.42 44.97
N GLY A 434 63.55 52.66 44.65
CA GLY A 434 63.16 53.79 45.52
C GLY A 434 64.17 54.93 45.22
N GLY A 435 63.87 56.22 45.08
CA GLY A 435 62.66 57.03 45.18
C GLY A 435 62.97 58.45 44.64
N ASP A 436 62.10 59.38 45.04
CA ASP A 436 62.21 60.86 45.07
C ASP A 436 61.63 61.70 43.91
N ASP A 437 60.56 62.41 44.32
CA ASP A 437 60.21 63.83 44.12
C ASP A 437 59.86 64.41 42.73
N GLU A 438 58.54 64.62 42.54
CA GLU A 438 57.80 65.83 42.07
C GLU A 438 58.36 66.78 40.97
N PRO A 439 57.52 67.59 40.28
CA PRO A 439 56.28 67.29 39.53
C PRO A 439 56.28 68.02 38.14
N HIS A 440 55.12 68.01 37.46
CA HIS A 440 54.66 68.91 36.39
C HIS A 440 54.90 68.58 34.89
N ASP A 441 53.75 68.47 34.21
CA ASP A 441 53.33 69.19 33.00
C ASP A 441 53.27 68.46 31.64
N ASP A 442 52.29 68.94 30.88
CA ASP A 442 51.49 68.40 29.79
C ASP A 442 52.21 67.90 28.51
N GLY A 443 51.54 66.96 27.81
CA GLY A 443 51.76 66.75 26.37
C GLY A 443 51.34 65.37 25.82
N ALA A 444 50.20 65.30 25.14
CA ALA A 444 49.59 64.08 24.55
C ALA A 444 50.49 63.31 23.54
N PRO A 445 50.19 62.01 23.27
CA PRO A 445 49.70 61.70 21.91
C PRO A 445 48.63 60.60 21.78
N LYS A 446 48.08 60.57 20.56
CA LYS A 446 46.87 59.90 20.04
C LYS A 446 46.93 58.35 19.95
N LYS A 447 45.83 57.73 20.41
CA LYS A 447 44.92 56.74 19.77
C LYS A 447 45.46 55.58 18.89
N GLN A 448 45.34 54.35 19.45
CA GLN A 448 44.64 53.11 18.98
C GLN A 448 44.25 52.93 17.48
N PRO A 449 44.05 51.69 16.92
CA PRO A 449 43.46 50.50 17.62
C PRO A 449 43.84 49.03 17.20
N LYS A 450 43.73 48.16 18.22
CA LYS A 450 42.99 46.85 18.35
C LYS A 450 43.41 45.60 17.56
N LYS A 451 43.20 44.43 18.20
CA LYS A 451 42.23 43.40 17.74
C LYS A 451 41.88 42.34 18.81
N THR A 452 40.62 42.37 19.26
CA THR A 452 39.93 41.34 20.05
C THR A 452 39.02 40.48 19.15
N LEU A 453 38.73 39.26 19.62
CA LEU A 453 38.05 38.10 19.00
C LEU A 453 36.71 38.29 18.23
N LYS A 454 36.18 39.50 18.07
CA LYS A 454 35.01 39.74 17.18
C LYS A 454 35.33 39.64 15.67
N ASN A 455 36.60 39.50 15.29
CA ASN A 455 37.03 39.40 13.89
C ASN A 455 37.16 37.96 13.35
N ALA A 456 37.01 36.93 14.17
CA ALA A 456 37.05 35.54 13.70
C ALA A 456 35.71 35.04 13.11
N LEU A 457 34.61 35.78 13.33
CA LEU A 457 33.26 35.39 12.88
C LEU A 457 32.75 36.12 11.64
N ARG A 458 33.56 37.00 11.02
CA ARG A 458 33.23 37.62 9.72
C ARG A 458 33.96 37.02 8.52
N SER A 459 34.96 36.16 8.74
CA SER A 459 35.72 35.52 7.65
C SER A 459 35.07 34.26 7.07
N PHE A 460 33.85 33.90 7.52
CA PHE A 460 33.13 32.72 7.04
C PHE A 460 31.96 33.05 6.09
N PHE A 461 31.56 34.33 5.97
CA PHE A 461 30.48 34.79 5.07
C PHE A 461 30.94 35.99 4.22
N GLY A 462 31.96 35.80 3.38
CA GLY A 462 32.49 36.92 2.61
C GLY A 462 33.42 36.51 1.46
N LEU A 463 32.96 35.62 0.59
CA LEU A 463 33.58 35.40 -0.73
C LEU A 463 32.48 35.23 -1.79
N ALA A 464 31.95 36.36 -2.25
CA ALA A 464 31.37 36.51 -3.58
C ALA A 464 31.93 37.82 -4.16
N PRO A 465 32.51 37.84 -5.38
CA PRO A 465 33.08 39.05 -5.98
C PRO A 465 31.99 39.93 -6.60
N ASP A 466 31.97 41.21 -6.22
CA ASP A 466 31.17 42.26 -6.89
C ASP A 466 32.02 42.96 -7.96
N ALA A 467 31.66 42.75 -9.22
CA ALA A 467 31.95 43.66 -10.32
C ALA A 467 30.80 43.64 -11.33
N GLY A 468 29.96 44.68 -11.27
CA GLY A 468 29.48 45.37 -12.47
C GLY A 468 28.14 44.96 -13.09
N ALA A 469 27.17 45.85 -12.90
CA ALA A 469 26.36 46.50 -13.95
C ALA A 469 25.17 45.75 -14.61
N ASP A 470 24.02 46.41 -14.41
CA ASP A 470 23.02 46.83 -15.40
C ASP A 470 22.10 45.83 -16.13
N ASP A 471 20.82 46.22 -16.05
CA ASP A 471 19.70 46.06 -16.97
C ASP A 471 19.02 44.68 -17.17
N TRP A 472 17.72 44.84 -17.49
CA TRP A 472 16.64 43.94 -17.96
C TRP A 472 15.91 42.99 -17.00
#